data_AF-A0A5C4JPN4-F1
#
_entry.id   AF-A0A5C4JPN4-F1
#
_cell.length_a   1.000
_cell.length_b   1.000
_cell.length_c   1.000
_cell.angle_alpha   90.00
_cell.angle_beta   90.00
_cell.angle_gamma   90.00
#
_symmetry.space_group_name_H-M   'P 1'
#
loop_
_entity.id
_entity.type
_entity.pdbx_description
1 polymer ?
#
loop_
_entity_poly.entity_id
_entity_poly.type
_entity_poly.pdbx_seq_one_letter_code
_entity_poly.pdbx_strand_id
1 'polypeptide(L)'
;METIFTNRKLLVAACLLALSAIFIGLLSEAFIRLVFEHVFTPQTTTGLGLVALALLFLLLFLPVALLTMRQASRIVGSTVTTLPDRRERQLSYLVTGYSPMPSEAIKQALGAAAVIADILPKPQEQFSRAYADRYNGKEAPKWNWQQNVRAAARHGKALKAIYVLNPDTDQFGKFEKFMKRALEGTECQPEIICISDEQNPGDYFCPTDGGGRAIPPSYENYDYVYAGFKRALDLIGGRSDIPNLPRPRTVFFGSKRDAMIDRETCIDITPGPKPYSVAAAILTLNRDLKFSYVTKEGEVLFYDTHVSFSGE
;
A
#
# COMPACT_ATOMS: atom_id res chain seq x y z
N MET A 1 26.60 -2.05 -2.85
CA MET A 1 27.45 -1.52 -1.75
C MET A 1 26.94 -1.97 -0.37
N GLU A 2 25.64 -2.28 -0.21
CA GLU A 2 25.06 -2.80 1.04
C GLU A 2 25.49 -4.23 1.44
N THR A 3 25.74 -5.12 0.47
CA THR A 3 26.17 -6.51 0.75
C THR A 3 27.53 -6.62 1.46
N ILE A 4 28.39 -5.60 1.34
CA ILE A 4 29.70 -5.56 2.00
C ILE A 4 29.55 -5.17 3.49
N PHE A 5 28.53 -4.39 3.85
CA PHE A 5 28.28 -3.96 5.22
C PHE A 5 27.69 -5.07 6.10
N THR A 6 26.84 -5.93 5.52
CA THR A 6 26.22 -7.05 6.24
C THR A 6 27.25 -8.10 6.66
N ASN A 7 28.25 -8.37 5.81
CA ASN A 7 29.30 -9.36 6.08
C ASN A 7 30.27 -8.94 7.19
N ARG A 8 30.59 -7.63 7.31
CA ARG A 8 31.44 -7.14 8.41
C ARG A 8 30.75 -7.24 9.76
N LYS A 9 29.44 -6.98 9.84
CA LYS A 9 28.67 -7.10 11.09
C LYS A 9 28.55 -8.55 11.56
N LEU A 10 28.36 -9.50 10.62
CA LEU A 10 28.31 -10.93 10.92
C LEU A 10 29.67 -11.45 11.43
N LEU A 11 30.76 -11.00 10.80
CA LEU A 11 32.12 -11.36 11.20
C LEU A 11 32.44 -10.87 12.62
N VAL A 12 32.12 -9.61 12.96
CA VAL A 12 32.35 -9.07 14.30
C VAL A 12 31.52 -9.81 15.36
N ALA A 13 30.27 -10.15 15.05
CA ALA A 13 29.42 -10.94 15.96
C ALA A 13 29.98 -12.36 16.19
N ALA A 14 30.46 -13.01 15.13
CA ALA A 14 31.09 -14.33 15.22
C ALA A 14 32.39 -14.27 16.05
N CYS A 15 33.23 -13.25 15.85
CA CYS A 15 34.44 -13.05 16.64
C CYS A 15 34.15 -12.80 18.12
N LEU A 16 33.12 -12.00 18.43
CA LEU A 16 32.72 -11.74 19.83
C LEU A 16 32.17 -13.00 20.51
N LEU A 17 31.38 -13.82 19.81
CA LEU A 17 30.87 -15.08 20.33
C LEU A 17 32.01 -16.09 20.55
N ALA A 18 32.95 -16.18 19.61
CA ALA A 18 34.12 -17.05 19.74
C ALA A 18 35.02 -16.62 20.91
N LEU A 19 35.31 -15.32 21.06
CA LEU A 19 36.07 -14.78 22.20
C LEU A 19 35.34 -15.00 23.52
N SER A 20 34.02 -14.83 23.56
CA SER A 20 33.22 -15.10 24.77
C SER A 20 33.24 -16.57 25.14
N ALA A 21 33.13 -17.48 24.16
CA ALA A 21 33.22 -18.93 24.40
C ALA A 21 34.62 -19.35 24.89
N ILE A 22 35.69 -18.78 24.32
CA ILE A 22 37.06 -19.01 24.78
C ILE A 22 37.26 -18.46 26.20
N PHE A 23 36.76 -17.26 26.49
CA PHE A 23 36.86 -16.65 27.81
C PHE A 23 36.05 -17.42 28.86
N ILE A 24 34.85 -17.90 28.52
CA ILE A 24 34.05 -18.81 29.34
C ILE A 24 34.80 -20.13 29.55
N GLY A 25 35.40 -20.71 28.51
CA GLY A 25 36.18 -21.95 28.63
C GLY A 25 37.39 -21.80 29.56
N LEU A 26 38.19 -20.74 29.36
CA LEU A 26 39.38 -20.45 30.16
C LEU A 26 39.04 -20.07 31.61
N LEU A 27 37.95 -19.34 31.83
CA LEU A 27 37.44 -19.09 33.17
C LEU A 27 36.84 -20.34 33.78
N SER A 28 36.15 -21.19 33.02
CA SER A 28 35.36 -22.29 33.57
C SER A 28 36.19 -23.24 34.42
N GLU A 29 37.40 -23.62 34.06
CA GLU A 29 38.13 -24.59 34.90
C GLU A 29 38.60 -23.97 36.24
N ALA A 30 39.23 -22.79 36.20
CA ALA A 30 39.71 -22.11 37.41
C ALA A 30 38.56 -21.55 38.26
N PHE A 31 37.52 -21.03 37.62
CA PHE A 31 36.35 -20.44 38.25
C PHE A 31 35.39 -21.50 38.78
N ILE A 32 35.16 -22.62 38.07
CA ILE A 32 34.38 -23.75 38.61
C ILE A 32 35.09 -24.33 39.81
N ARG A 33 36.42 -24.49 39.80
CA ARG A 33 37.16 -24.90 41.01
C ARG A 33 36.96 -23.92 42.16
N LEU A 34 37.13 -22.62 41.92
CA LEU A 34 36.97 -21.58 42.95
C LEU A 34 35.54 -21.54 43.53
N VAL A 35 34.52 -21.58 42.67
CA VAL A 35 33.10 -21.59 43.07
C VAL A 35 32.75 -22.89 43.77
N PHE A 36 33.20 -24.04 43.28
CA PHE A 36 32.90 -25.33 43.90
C PHE A 36 33.55 -25.44 45.28
N GLU A 37 34.80 -24.99 45.42
CA GLU A 37 35.49 -24.96 46.71
C GLU A 37 34.86 -23.97 47.70
N HIS A 38 34.43 -22.77 47.27
CA HIS A 38 33.97 -21.73 48.21
C HIS A 38 32.45 -21.68 48.42
N VAL A 39 31.64 -22.19 47.49
CA VAL A 39 30.17 -22.18 47.58
C VAL A 39 29.63 -23.51 48.11
N PHE A 40 30.27 -24.65 47.79
CA PHE A 40 29.78 -25.97 48.17
C PHE A 40 30.54 -26.62 49.34
N THR A 41 31.62 -26.01 49.87
CA THR A 41 32.16 -26.42 51.17
C THR A 41 31.46 -25.67 52.31
N PRO A 42 30.90 -26.36 53.33
CA PRO A 42 29.92 -25.75 54.23
C PRO A 42 30.45 -24.77 55.28
N GLN A 43 31.75 -24.45 55.30
CA GLN A 43 32.35 -23.87 56.50
C GLN A 43 32.64 -22.38 56.49
N THR A 44 32.66 -21.67 55.36
CA THR A 44 32.66 -20.20 55.40
C THR A 44 32.15 -19.60 54.09
N THR A 45 30.95 -19.02 54.10
CA THR A 45 30.55 -18.04 53.08
C THR A 45 31.36 -16.76 53.31
N THR A 46 32.63 -16.79 52.92
CA THR A 46 33.47 -15.60 52.88
C THR A 46 32.93 -14.63 51.83
N GLY A 47 33.11 -13.31 52.05
CA GLY A 47 32.69 -12.27 51.10
C GLY A 47 33.21 -12.48 49.66
N LEU A 48 34.29 -13.24 49.51
CA LEU A 48 34.83 -13.69 48.22
C LEU A 48 33.85 -14.55 47.40
N GLY A 49 33.07 -15.43 48.05
CA GLY A 49 32.07 -16.25 47.36
C GLY A 49 30.94 -15.43 46.75
N LEU A 50 30.49 -14.38 47.45
CA LEU A 50 29.48 -13.44 46.95
C LEU A 50 30.00 -12.60 45.79
N VAL A 51 31.26 -12.16 45.86
CA VAL A 51 31.91 -11.42 44.74
C VAL A 51 32.04 -12.31 43.51
N ALA A 52 32.45 -13.57 43.67
CA ALA A 52 32.52 -14.52 42.57
C ALA A 52 31.14 -14.75 41.91
N LEU A 53 30.09 -14.94 42.73
CA LEU A 53 28.73 -15.14 42.22
C LEU A 53 28.19 -13.91 41.48
N ALA A 54 28.47 -12.71 42.00
CA ALA A 54 28.12 -11.45 41.35
C ALA A 54 28.85 -11.26 40.01
N LEU A 55 30.13 -11.59 39.94
CA LEU A 55 30.92 -11.55 38.70
C LEU A 55 30.41 -12.55 37.67
N LEU A 56 30.03 -13.77 38.09
CA LEU A 56 29.40 -14.76 37.21
C LEU A 56 28.09 -14.25 36.63
N PHE A 57 27.23 -13.68 37.48
CA PHE A 57 25.96 -13.10 37.05
C PHE A 57 26.21 -11.97 36.06
N LEU A 58 27.18 -11.09 36.30
CA LEU A 58 27.52 -9.99 35.40
C LEU A 58 28.08 -10.49 34.06
N LEU A 59 28.96 -11.50 34.07
CA LEU A 59 29.52 -12.13 32.87
C LEU A 59 28.45 -12.83 32.01
N LEU A 60 27.47 -13.47 32.63
CA LEU A 60 26.40 -14.17 31.91
C LEU A 60 25.28 -13.23 31.46
N PHE A 61 24.91 -12.25 32.29
CA PHE A 61 23.74 -11.41 32.06
C PHE A 61 24.05 -10.16 31.25
N LEU A 62 25.26 -9.58 31.36
CA LEU A 62 25.64 -8.38 30.62
C LEU A 62 25.65 -8.59 29.09
N PRO A 63 26.17 -9.69 28.52
CA PRO A 63 26.12 -9.91 27.08
C PRO A 63 24.68 -10.06 26.58
N VAL A 64 23.83 -10.77 27.33
CA VAL A 64 22.41 -10.93 27.02
C VAL A 64 21.70 -9.57 27.08
N ALA A 65 21.94 -8.78 28.13
CA ALA A 65 21.38 -7.45 28.29
C ALA A 65 21.86 -6.47 27.20
N LEU A 66 23.13 -6.53 26.78
CA LEU A 66 23.66 -5.72 25.69
C LEU A 66 23.08 -6.14 24.32
N LEU A 67 22.85 -7.44 24.12
CA LEU A 67 22.18 -7.95 22.92
C LEU A 67 20.70 -7.56 22.87
N THR A 68 19.98 -7.66 23.99
CA THR A 68 18.57 -7.26 24.08
C THR A 68 18.40 -5.75 24.06
N MET A 69 19.30 -4.96 24.67
CA MET A 69 19.31 -3.50 24.56
C MET A 69 19.59 -3.03 23.13
N ARG A 70 20.47 -3.70 22.38
CA ARG A 70 20.67 -3.42 20.94
C ARG A 70 19.46 -3.79 20.08
N GLN A 71 18.68 -4.79 20.48
CA GLN A 71 17.42 -5.12 19.80
C GLN A 71 16.30 -4.14 20.20
N ALA A 72 16.22 -3.73 21.46
CA ALA A 72 15.27 -2.74 21.96
C ALA A 72 15.56 -1.33 21.40
N SER A 73 16.83 -0.97 21.21
CA SER A 73 17.23 0.27 20.51
C SER A 73 17.04 0.20 19.00
N ARG A 74 16.67 -0.97 18.45
CA ARG A 74 16.28 -1.19 17.06
C ARG A 74 14.76 -1.35 16.90
N ILE A 75 13.98 -0.90 17.87
CA ILE A 75 12.61 -0.48 17.59
C ILE A 75 12.73 0.85 16.84
N VAL A 76 13.17 0.77 15.58
CA VAL A 76 13.09 1.88 14.65
C VAL A 76 11.60 2.12 14.49
N GLY A 77 11.12 3.27 14.95
CA GLY A 77 9.76 3.70 14.65
C GLY A 77 9.66 3.85 13.13
N SER A 78 9.07 2.87 12.47
CA SER A 78 8.69 2.99 11.07
C SER A 78 7.37 3.75 11.03
N THR A 79 7.40 4.93 10.42
CA THR A 79 6.19 5.71 10.19
C THR A 79 5.84 5.57 8.72
N VAL A 80 4.63 5.09 8.44
CA VAL A 80 4.08 5.17 7.08
C VAL A 80 3.71 6.63 6.83
N THR A 81 4.36 7.25 5.84
CA THR A 81 4.06 8.62 5.45
C THR A 81 3.46 8.63 4.06
N THR A 82 2.28 9.24 3.93
CA THR A 82 1.63 9.51 2.65
C THR A 82 1.77 11.00 2.37
N LEU A 83 2.52 11.36 1.34
CA LEU A 83 2.75 12.76 0.97
C LEU A 83 2.04 13.07 -0.36
N PRO A 84 1.47 14.28 -0.52
CA PRO A 84 0.99 14.74 -1.81
C PRO A 84 2.14 14.75 -2.82
N ASP A 85 2.01 14.00 -3.91
CA ASP A 85 2.93 14.06 -5.02
C ASP A 85 2.53 15.23 -5.93
N ARG A 86 3.38 16.27 -5.94
CA ARG A 86 3.18 17.45 -6.79
C ARG A 86 3.59 17.21 -8.23
N ARG A 87 4.20 16.06 -8.57
CA ARG A 87 4.59 15.75 -9.94
C ARG A 87 3.35 15.32 -10.72
N GLU A 88 2.99 16.14 -11.71
CA GLU A 88 1.97 15.77 -12.69
C GLU A 88 2.46 14.61 -13.54
N ARG A 89 2.16 13.38 -13.11
CA ARG A 89 2.37 12.21 -13.94
C ARG A 89 1.03 11.78 -14.53
N GLN A 90 0.91 11.91 -15.85
CA GLN A 90 -0.14 11.21 -16.59
C GLN A 90 0.23 9.72 -16.62
N LEU A 91 -0.74 8.87 -16.26
CA LEU A 91 -0.54 7.43 -16.02
C LEU A 91 -1.41 6.66 -17.02
N SER A 92 -0.90 5.52 -17.49
CA SER A 92 -1.56 4.74 -18.54
C SER A 92 -2.78 3.96 -18.06
N TYR A 93 -2.85 3.63 -16.77
CA TYR A 93 -3.91 2.78 -16.21
C TYR A 93 -4.49 3.39 -14.94
N LEU A 94 -5.82 3.34 -14.82
CA LEU A 94 -6.55 3.76 -13.63
C LEU A 94 -7.30 2.57 -13.05
N VAL A 95 -7.17 2.33 -11.75
CA VAL A 95 -7.96 1.35 -11.00
C VAL A 95 -8.93 2.12 -10.11
N THR A 96 -10.22 1.84 -10.18
CA THR A 96 -11.26 2.61 -9.47
C THR A 96 -12.43 1.72 -9.05
N GLY A 97 -13.31 2.26 -8.23
CA GLY A 97 -14.63 1.72 -7.93
C GLY A 97 -15.72 2.60 -8.54
N TYR A 98 -16.97 2.23 -8.28
CA TYR A 98 -18.13 3.06 -8.58
C TYR A 98 -18.38 4.05 -7.47
N SER A 99 -18.52 5.30 -7.84
CA SER A 99 -19.34 6.21 -7.06
C SER A 99 -20.83 6.00 -7.37
N PRO A 100 -21.73 6.27 -6.41
CA PRO A 100 -23.16 6.26 -6.64
C PRO A 100 -23.55 7.04 -7.90
N MET A 101 -24.22 6.35 -8.83
CA MET A 101 -24.63 6.91 -10.11
C MET A 101 -25.79 7.90 -9.93
N PRO A 102 -25.91 8.92 -10.81
CA PRO A 102 -27.04 9.84 -10.76
C PRO A 102 -28.35 9.12 -11.11
N SER A 103 -29.47 9.62 -10.59
CA SER A 103 -30.80 9.15 -10.98
C SER A 103 -31.11 9.44 -12.46
N GLU A 104 -32.06 8.72 -13.07
CA GLU A 104 -32.43 8.92 -14.48
C GLU A 104 -32.94 10.34 -14.78
N ALA A 105 -33.71 10.93 -13.86
CA ALA A 105 -34.17 12.32 -13.97
C ALA A 105 -33.00 13.31 -14.09
N ILE A 106 -31.93 13.03 -13.37
CA ILE A 106 -30.70 13.80 -13.41
C ILE A 106 -29.96 13.61 -14.75
N LYS A 107 -29.87 12.36 -15.25
CA LYS A 107 -29.24 12.07 -16.55
C LYS A 107 -29.93 12.79 -17.71
N GLN A 108 -31.25 12.94 -17.64
CA GLN A 108 -32.06 13.67 -18.62
C GLN A 108 -31.88 15.19 -18.51
N ALA A 109 -31.88 15.74 -17.29
CA ALA A 109 -31.70 17.18 -17.06
C ALA A 109 -30.29 17.69 -17.43
N LEU A 110 -29.30 16.79 -17.40
CA LEU A 110 -27.90 17.15 -17.52
C LEU A 110 -27.37 17.29 -18.95
N GLY A 111 -28.07 16.80 -19.98
CA GLY A 111 -27.67 16.95 -21.39
C GLY A 111 -26.16 16.83 -21.64
N ALA A 112 -25.62 15.61 -21.61
CA ALA A 112 -24.21 15.18 -21.77
C ALA A 112 -23.11 16.26 -21.97
N ALA A 113 -23.22 17.13 -22.98
CA ALA A 113 -22.26 18.20 -23.26
C ALA A 113 -22.13 19.28 -22.16
N ALA A 114 -23.22 19.67 -21.48
CA ALA A 114 -23.18 20.71 -20.45
C ALA A 114 -22.44 20.23 -19.18
N VAL A 115 -22.50 18.93 -18.90
CA VAL A 115 -21.84 18.30 -17.77
C VAL A 115 -20.33 18.26 -17.97
N ILE A 116 -19.89 17.88 -19.16
CA ILE A 116 -18.47 17.71 -19.49
C ILE A 116 -17.77 19.06 -19.43
N ALA A 117 -18.42 20.12 -19.92
CA ALA A 117 -17.93 21.49 -19.84
C ALA A 117 -17.82 22.04 -18.41
N ASP A 118 -18.59 21.51 -17.45
CA ASP A 118 -18.51 21.86 -16.03
C ASP A 118 -17.58 20.93 -15.22
N ILE A 119 -17.32 19.70 -15.70
CA ILE A 119 -16.44 18.71 -15.04
C ILE A 119 -14.97 18.92 -15.37
N LEU A 120 -14.65 19.32 -16.60
CA LEU A 120 -13.29 19.63 -17.04
C LEU A 120 -12.83 20.96 -16.42
N PRO A 121 -11.52 21.17 -16.21
CA PRO A 121 -11.01 22.20 -15.32
C PRO A 121 -11.32 23.60 -15.85
N LYS A 122 -12.46 24.16 -15.45
CA LYS A 122 -12.60 25.60 -15.31
C LYS A 122 -11.72 26.03 -14.13
N PRO A 123 -11.10 27.22 -14.17
CA PRO A 123 -10.51 27.82 -12.98
C PRO A 123 -11.52 27.73 -11.82
N GLN A 124 -11.07 27.30 -10.64
CA GLN A 124 -11.90 27.01 -9.46
C GLN A 124 -13.00 28.06 -9.21
N GLU A 125 -12.70 29.34 -9.44
CA GLU A 125 -13.61 30.47 -9.29
C GLU A 125 -14.80 30.47 -10.28
N GLN A 126 -14.58 30.05 -11.54
CA GLN A 126 -15.65 29.97 -12.54
C GLN A 126 -16.61 28.82 -12.28
N PHE A 127 -16.09 27.68 -11.79
CA PHE A 127 -16.93 26.57 -11.36
C PHE A 127 -17.76 26.98 -10.16
N SER A 128 -17.15 27.53 -9.11
CA SER A 128 -17.86 27.95 -7.89
C SER A 128 -18.94 29.01 -8.13
N ARG A 129 -18.75 29.97 -9.05
CA ARG A 129 -19.77 30.99 -9.39
C ARG A 129 -20.94 30.43 -10.19
N ALA A 130 -20.66 29.73 -11.30
CA ALA A 130 -21.72 29.10 -12.10
C ALA A 130 -22.52 28.06 -11.28
N TYR A 131 -21.86 27.41 -10.32
CA TYR A 131 -22.44 26.48 -9.36
C TYR A 131 -23.31 27.17 -8.29
N ALA A 132 -22.84 28.28 -7.71
CA ALA A 132 -23.62 29.08 -6.77
C ALA A 132 -24.87 29.71 -7.41
N ASP A 133 -24.74 30.22 -8.63
CA ASP A 133 -25.83 30.85 -9.39
C ASP A 133 -26.90 29.83 -9.81
N ARG A 134 -26.51 28.60 -10.19
CA ARG A 134 -27.43 27.55 -10.65
C ARG A 134 -28.20 26.89 -9.52
N TYR A 135 -27.66 26.88 -8.30
CA TYR A 135 -28.28 26.24 -7.13
C TYR A 135 -28.83 27.22 -6.08
N ASN A 136 -28.71 28.54 -6.31
CA ASN A 136 -29.41 29.60 -5.56
C ASN A 136 -29.33 29.43 -4.02
N GLY A 137 -28.14 29.08 -3.52
CA GLY A 137 -27.89 28.87 -2.09
C GLY A 137 -28.36 27.54 -1.49
N LYS A 138 -28.91 26.60 -2.28
CA LYS A 138 -29.18 25.23 -1.83
C LYS A 138 -27.91 24.39 -1.93
N GLU A 139 -27.67 23.50 -0.96
CA GLU A 139 -26.59 22.51 -1.05
C GLU A 139 -26.76 21.76 -2.37
N ALA A 140 -25.88 22.04 -3.32
CA ALA A 140 -25.83 21.27 -4.54
C ALA A 140 -25.59 19.81 -4.14
N PRO A 141 -26.24 18.85 -4.80
CA PRO A 141 -26.04 17.46 -4.42
C PRO A 141 -24.54 17.14 -4.57
N LYS A 142 -24.03 16.18 -3.82
CA LYS A 142 -22.63 15.73 -3.90
C LYS A 142 -22.57 14.61 -4.93
N TRP A 143 -22.04 14.86 -6.11
CA TRP A 143 -22.20 13.93 -7.23
C TRP A 143 -20.90 13.15 -7.32
N ASN A 144 -20.75 12.18 -6.42
CA ASN A 144 -19.54 11.38 -6.27
C ASN A 144 -19.04 10.81 -7.61
N TRP A 145 -19.92 10.51 -8.56
CA TRP A 145 -19.52 10.06 -9.91
C TRP A 145 -18.73 11.08 -10.72
N GLN A 146 -18.88 12.39 -10.49
CA GLN A 146 -18.09 13.43 -11.15
C GLN A 146 -16.62 13.29 -10.79
N GLN A 147 -16.35 12.78 -9.59
CA GLN A 147 -14.99 12.56 -9.11
C GLN A 147 -14.29 11.46 -9.91
N ASN A 148 -14.97 10.36 -10.24
CA ASN A 148 -14.37 9.33 -11.12
C ASN A 148 -14.06 9.87 -12.52
N VAL A 149 -14.93 10.73 -13.08
CA VAL A 149 -14.66 11.37 -14.38
C VAL A 149 -13.46 12.31 -14.29
N ARG A 150 -13.35 13.10 -13.22
CA ARG A 150 -12.20 14.00 -12.99
C ARG A 150 -10.90 13.23 -12.84
N ALA A 151 -10.90 12.14 -12.06
CA ALA A 151 -9.76 11.26 -11.91
C ALA A 151 -9.30 10.71 -13.27
N ALA A 152 -10.23 10.19 -14.08
CA ALA A 152 -9.91 9.69 -15.42
C ALA A 152 -9.41 10.80 -16.37
N ALA A 153 -10.16 11.90 -16.50
CA ALA A 153 -9.84 13.00 -17.41
C ALA A 153 -8.49 13.66 -17.10
N ARG A 154 -8.05 13.63 -15.85
CA ARG A 154 -6.75 14.15 -15.41
C ARG A 154 -5.55 13.51 -16.14
N HIS A 155 -5.70 12.27 -16.58
CA HIS A 155 -4.66 11.53 -17.28
C HIS A 155 -4.63 11.79 -18.79
N GLY A 156 -5.68 12.39 -19.37
CA GLY A 156 -5.72 12.81 -20.78
C GLY A 156 -5.45 11.66 -21.76
N LYS A 157 -4.68 11.94 -22.82
CA LYS A 157 -4.32 10.96 -23.87
C LYS A 157 -3.50 9.78 -23.38
N ALA A 158 -2.84 9.89 -22.23
CA ALA A 158 -2.03 8.80 -21.71
C ALA A 158 -2.90 7.64 -21.21
N LEU A 159 -4.14 7.91 -20.77
CA LEU A 159 -4.99 6.89 -20.17
C LEU A 159 -5.48 5.90 -21.23
N LYS A 160 -5.02 4.66 -21.10
CA LYS A 160 -5.35 3.56 -22.01
C LYS A 160 -6.52 2.73 -21.51
N ALA A 161 -6.59 2.47 -20.20
CA ALA A 161 -7.66 1.66 -19.63
C ALA A 161 -8.03 2.05 -18.19
N ILE A 162 -9.29 1.83 -17.85
CA ILE A 162 -9.86 1.98 -16.51
C ILE A 162 -10.34 0.60 -16.05
N TYR A 163 -9.73 0.09 -14.99
CA TYR A 163 -10.09 -1.15 -14.30
C TYR A 163 -11.04 -0.84 -13.15
N VAL A 164 -12.22 -1.42 -13.18
CA VAL A 164 -13.30 -1.09 -12.25
C VAL A 164 -13.58 -2.26 -11.33
N LEU A 165 -13.36 -2.06 -10.04
CA LEU A 165 -13.72 -3.02 -9.01
C LEU A 165 -15.24 -3.07 -8.89
N ASN A 166 -15.82 -4.26 -8.97
CA ASN A 166 -17.25 -4.39 -9.15
C ASN A 166 -17.94 -5.17 -8.01
N PRO A 167 -18.50 -4.49 -6.99
CA PRO A 167 -19.25 -5.16 -5.94
C PRO A 167 -20.68 -5.55 -6.38
N ASP A 168 -21.19 -4.99 -7.47
CA ASP A 168 -22.56 -5.18 -7.95
C ASP A 168 -22.58 -5.30 -9.48
N THR A 169 -22.74 -6.53 -9.99
CA THR A 169 -22.69 -6.87 -11.41
C THR A 169 -23.62 -6.03 -12.27
N ASP A 170 -24.76 -5.59 -11.72
CA ASP A 170 -25.78 -4.84 -12.46
C ASP A 170 -25.42 -3.36 -12.65
N GLN A 171 -24.42 -2.86 -11.93
CA GLN A 171 -23.99 -1.45 -12.00
C GLN A 171 -22.88 -1.20 -13.01
N PHE A 172 -22.04 -2.20 -13.31
CA PHE A 172 -20.91 -2.03 -14.23
C PHE A 172 -21.32 -1.45 -15.58
N GLY A 173 -22.29 -2.08 -16.26
CA GLY A 173 -22.70 -1.65 -17.60
C GLY A 173 -23.29 -0.23 -17.62
N LYS A 174 -23.91 0.21 -16.52
CA LYS A 174 -24.41 1.58 -16.36
C LYS A 174 -23.26 2.57 -16.18
N PHE A 175 -22.28 2.21 -15.34
CA PHE A 175 -21.08 3.00 -15.12
C PHE A 175 -20.23 3.12 -16.40
N GLU A 176 -20.01 2.01 -17.11
CA GLU A 176 -19.26 1.95 -18.35
C GLU A 176 -19.84 2.88 -19.41
N LYS A 177 -21.15 2.75 -19.70
CA LYS A 177 -21.85 3.63 -20.65
C LYS A 177 -21.74 5.10 -20.24
N PHE A 178 -21.85 5.38 -18.95
CA PHE A 178 -21.74 6.73 -18.43
C PHE A 178 -20.32 7.29 -18.63
N MET A 179 -19.28 6.57 -18.22
CA MET A 179 -17.89 7.01 -18.34
C MET A 179 -17.49 7.20 -19.81
N LYS A 180 -17.86 6.29 -20.70
CA LYS A 180 -17.63 6.43 -22.15
C LYS A 180 -18.25 7.72 -22.69
N ARG A 181 -19.51 7.99 -22.31
CA ARG A 181 -20.21 9.21 -22.72
C ARG A 181 -19.65 10.48 -22.08
N ALA A 182 -19.23 10.41 -20.81
CA ALA A 182 -18.66 11.55 -20.10
C ALA A 182 -17.25 11.92 -20.58
N LEU A 183 -16.51 10.95 -21.12
CA LEU A 183 -15.20 11.16 -21.72
C LEU A 183 -15.29 11.41 -23.24
N GLU A 184 -16.47 11.29 -23.83
CA GLU A 184 -16.73 11.62 -25.24
C GLU A 184 -16.42 13.09 -25.50
N GLY A 185 -15.55 13.38 -26.48
CA GLY A 185 -15.07 14.73 -26.77
C GLY A 185 -13.91 15.21 -25.90
N THR A 186 -13.46 14.40 -24.94
CA THR A 186 -12.15 14.59 -24.29
C THR A 186 -11.05 13.91 -25.09
N GLU A 187 -9.80 14.28 -24.82
CA GLU A 187 -8.64 13.58 -25.39
C GLU A 187 -8.42 12.18 -24.80
N CYS A 188 -9.23 11.76 -23.83
CA CYS A 188 -9.12 10.52 -23.10
C CYS A 188 -10.20 9.53 -23.60
N GLN A 189 -9.79 8.42 -24.22
CA GLN A 189 -10.70 7.38 -24.73
C GLN A 189 -10.28 5.97 -24.25
N PRO A 190 -10.38 5.70 -22.94
CA PRO A 190 -9.85 4.48 -22.37
C PRO A 190 -10.79 3.29 -22.57
N GLU A 191 -10.21 2.10 -22.64
CA GLU A 191 -10.96 0.85 -22.46
C GLU A 191 -11.47 0.78 -21.01
N ILE A 192 -12.72 0.36 -20.78
CA ILE A 192 -13.27 0.23 -19.43
C ILE A 192 -13.51 -1.24 -19.15
N ILE A 193 -12.88 -1.77 -18.11
CA ILE A 193 -12.76 -3.20 -17.85
C ILE A 193 -13.28 -3.50 -16.45
N CYS A 194 -14.22 -4.43 -16.35
CA CYS A 194 -14.67 -4.96 -15.06
C CYS A 194 -13.60 -5.88 -14.48
N ILE A 195 -13.26 -5.71 -13.21
CA ILE A 195 -12.44 -6.68 -12.47
C ILE A 195 -13.36 -7.80 -12.00
N SER A 196 -13.27 -8.99 -12.62
CA SER A 196 -13.98 -10.19 -12.18
C SER A 196 -13.13 -11.47 -12.27
N ASP A 197 -13.74 -12.58 -11.86
CA ASP A 197 -13.15 -13.92 -11.93
C ASP A 197 -13.12 -14.46 -13.37
N GLU A 198 -14.04 -14.02 -14.22
CA GLU A 198 -14.24 -14.54 -15.58
C GLU A 198 -13.02 -14.32 -16.49
N GLN A 199 -12.20 -13.30 -16.22
CA GLN A 199 -11.04 -12.98 -17.07
C GLN A 199 -9.80 -13.85 -16.81
N ASN A 200 -9.73 -14.64 -15.73
CA ASN A 200 -8.76 -15.75 -15.61
C ASN A 200 -9.40 -16.92 -14.84
N PRO A 201 -10.02 -17.87 -15.55
CA PRO A 201 -10.55 -19.07 -14.91
C PRO A 201 -9.40 -19.88 -14.29
N GLY A 202 -9.33 -19.91 -12.96
CA GLY A 202 -8.33 -20.65 -12.19
C GLY A 202 -7.73 -19.89 -11.00
N ASP A 203 -7.94 -18.58 -10.91
CA ASP A 203 -7.44 -17.74 -9.81
C ASP A 203 -8.62 -16.95 -9.22
N TYR A 204 -9.20 -17.46 -8.12
CA TYR A 204 -10.38 -16.87 -7.51
C TYR A 204 -10.02 -15.54 -6.83
N PHE A 205 -10.62 -14.47 -7.31
CA PHE A 205 -10.56 -13.12 -6.77
C PHE A 205 -11.49 -12.95 -5.55
N CYS A 206 -12.56 -13.74 -5.43
CA CYS A 206 -13.46 -13.70 -4.27
C CYS A 206 -12.80 -14.31 -3.02
N PRO A 207 -12.48 -13.53 -1.98
CA PRO A 207 -11.91 -14.06 -0.75
C PRO A 207 -12.91 -14.99 -0.04
N THR A 208 -12.39 -15.99 0.66
CA THR A 208 -13.19 -16.89 1.49
C THR A 208 -13.04 -16.58 2.97
N ASP A 209 -14.09 -16.80 3.77
CA ASP A 209 -13.98 -16.76 5.22
C ASP A 209 -13.09 -17.91 5.75
N GLY A 210 -12.78 -17.92 7.05
CA GLY A 210 -12.00 -18.98 7.67
C GLY A 210 -12.62 -20.39 7.59
N GLY A 211 -13.87 -20.49 7.12
CA GLY A 211 -14.58 -21.73 6.83
C GLY A 211 -14.66 -22.06 5.33
N GLY A 212 -13.98 -21.32 4.46
CA GLY A 212 -13.96 -21.55 3.02
C GLY A 212 -15.19 -21.04 2.26
N ARG A 213 -16.09 -20.28 2.90
CA ARG A 213 -17.27 -19.70 2.22
C ARG A 213 -16.89 -18.41 1.52
N ALA A 214 -17.33 -18.25 0.27
CA ALA A 214 -17.13 -17.03 -0.48
C ALA A 214 -17.73 -15.82 0.26
N ILE A 215 -16.93 -14.78 0.45
CA ILE A 215 -17.38 -13.55 1.09
C ILE A 215 -18.05 -12.69 0.01
N PRO A 216 -19.26 -12.15 0.26
CA PRO A 216 -19.92 -11.28 -0.70
C PRO A 216 -19.06 -10.07 -1.08
N PRO A 217 -19.02 -9.69 -2.36
CA PRO A 217 -18.37 -8.47 -2.83
C PRO A 217 -18.88 -7.23 -2.08
N SER A 218 -17.99 -6.45 -1.48
CA SER A 218 -18.34 -5.22 -0.78
C SER A 218 -17.12 -4.32 -0.63
N TYR A 219 -17.29 -3.02 -0.87
CA TYR A 219 -16.21 -2.05 -0.61
C TYR A 219 -15.90 -1.85 0.88
N GLU A 220 -16.81 -2.26 1.77
CA GLU A 220 -16.52 -2.25 3.21
C GLU A 220 -15.64 -3.43 3.64
N ASN A 221 -15.50 -4.45 2.77
CA ASN A 221 -14.63 -5.57 3.03
C ASN A 221 -13.22 -5.28 2.49
N TYR A 222 -12.28 -5.06 3.41
CA TYR A 222 -10.87 -4.84 3.09
C TYR A 222 -10.27 -5.94 2.21
N ASP A 223 -10.52 -7.22 2.50
CA ASP A 223 -9.91 -8.34 1.79
C ASP A 223 -10.37 -8.40 0.34
N TYR A 224 -11.66 -8.13 0.11
CA TYR A 224 -12.23 -8.03 -1.23
C TYR A 224 -11.58 -6.88 -2.02
N VAL A 225 -11.48 -5.69 -1.42
CA VAL A 225 -10.89 -4.54 -2.11
C VAL A 225 -9.41 -4.74 -2.41
N TYR A 226 -8.65 -5.23 -1.43
CA TYR A 226 -7.22 -5.51 -1.59
C TYR A 226 -6.96 -6.57 -2.67
N ALA A 227 -7.70 -7.68 -2.65
CA ALA A 227 -7.63 -8.70 -3.70
C ALA A 227 -7.97 -8.13 -5.07
N GLY A 228 -8.93 -7.19 -5.13
CA GLY A 228 -9.39 -6.57 -6.37
C GLY A 228 -8.36 -5.66 -7.00
N PHE A 229 -7.70 -4.85 -6.19
CA PHE A 229 -6.59 -4.04 -6.66
C PHE A 229 -5.41 -4.89 -7.12
N LYS A 230 -5.04 -5.92 -6.36
CA LYS A 230 -3.99 -6.86 -6.78
C LYS A 230 -4.36 -7.51 -8.13
N ARG A 231 -5.60 -7.94 -8.26
CA ARG A 231 -6.14 -8.52 -9.50
C ARG A 231 -6.07 -7.53 -10.66
N ALA A 232 -6.38 -6.25 -10.43
CA ALA A 232 -6.24 -5.21 -11.45
C ALA A 232 -4.79 -5.10 -11.95
N LEU A 233 -3.81 -5.10 -11.03
CA LEU A 233 -2.39 -5.06 -11.39
C LEU A 233 -1.97 -6.31 -12.17
N ASP A 234 -2.48 -7.48 -11.80
CA ASP A 234 -2.24 -8.74 -12.53
C ASP A 234 -2.81 -8.68 -13.96
N LEU A 235 -4.04 -8.15 -14.12
CA LEU A 235 -4.67 -7.95 -15.44
C LEU A 235 -3.93 -6.91 -16.29
N ILE A 236 -3.51 -5.79 -15.70
CA ILE A 236 -2.70 -4.77 -16.36
C ILE A 236 -1.41 -5.41 -16.85
N GLY A 237 -0.71 -6.12 -15.97
CA GLY A 237 0.50 -6.82 -16.30
C GLY A 237 0.32 -7.78 -17.47
N GLY A 238 -0.82 -8.45 -17.58
CA GLY A 238 -1.15 -9.40 -18.66
C GLY A 238 -1.38 -8.79 -20.05
N ARG A 239 -1.51 -7.46 -20.18
CA ARG A 239 -1.81 -6.82 -21.46
C ARG A 239 -0.65 -6.92 -22.46
N SER A 240 -1.00 -6.98 -23.75
CA SER A 240 -0.05 -7.06 -24.87
C SER A 240 0.63 -5.74 -25.20
N ASP A 241 0.04 -4.59 -24.83
CA ASP A 241 0.61 -3.26 -25.04
C ASP A 241 1.70 -2.88 -24.03
N ILE A 242 1.95 -3.76 -23.06
CA ILE A 242 3.09 -3.72 -22.14
C ILE A 242 4.25 -4.48 -22.82
N PRO A 243 5.38 -3.82 -23.16
CA PRO A 243 6.48 -4.44 -23.90
C PRO A 243 6.91 -5.78 -23.30
N ASN A 244 7.11 -6.78 -24.17
CA ASN A 244 7.47 -8.18 -23.88
C ASN A 244 8.49 -8.36 -22.74
N LEU A 245 7.99 -8.31 -21.50
CA LEU A 245 8.69 -8.80 -20.33
C LEU A 245 8.20 -10.23 -20.10
N PRO A 246 9.11 -11.21 -19.99
CA PRO A 246 8.75 -12.62 -19.91
C PRO A 246 7.67 -12.83 -18.87
N ARG A 247 6.61 -13.57 -19.24
CA ARG A 247 5.52 -13.91 -18.31
C ARG A 247 6.15 -14.55 -17.06
N PRO A 248 5.99 -13.96 -15.86
CA PRO A 248 6.55 -14.55 -14.67
C PRO A 248 5.86 -15.91 -14.46
N ARG A 249 6.64 -17.00 -14.48
CA ARG A 249 6.16 -18.33 -14.08
C ARG A 249 5.97 -18.44 -12.57
N THR A 250 6.39 -17.42 -11.81
CA THR A 250 6.29 -17.30 -10.36
C THR A 250 6.33 -15.81 -10.00
N VAL A 251 5.33 -15.33 -9.28
CA VAL A 251 5.20 -13.95 -8.81
C VAL A 251 6.24 -13.70 -7.71
N PHE A 252 7.47 -13.35 -8.09
CA PHE A 252 8.43 -12.76 -7.17
C PHE A 252 8.22 -11.25 -7.19
N PHE A 253 7.79 -10.69 -6.05
CA PHE A 253 7.76 -9.24 -5.84
C PHE A 253 9.10 -8.61 -6.25
N GLY A 254 9.05 -7.60 -7.11
CA GLY A 254 10.23 -6.83 -7.52
C GLY A 254 10.78 -7.15 -8.91
N SER A 255 10.00 -7.77 -9.79
CA SER A 255 10.40 -7.91 -11.19
C SER A 255 10.42 -6.55 -11.90
N LYS A 256 11.23 -6.42 -12.97
CA LYS A 256 11.22 -5.20 -13.82
C LYS A 256 9.82 -4.89 -14.38
N ARG A 257 8.98 -5.92 -14.52
CA ARG A 257 7.60 -5.81 -15.00
C ARG A 257 6.72 -5.17 -13.94
N ASP A 258 6.81 -5.61 -12.70
CA ASP A 258 6.03 -5.03 -11.59
C ASP A 258 6.38 -3.56 -11.41
N ALA A 259 7.67 -3.22 -11.45
CA ALA A 259 8.11 -1.83 -11.37
C ALA A 259 7.57 -0.95 -12.52
N MET A 260 7.37 -1.52 -13.71
CA MET A 260 6.79 -0.79 -14.84
C MET A 260 5.27 -0.65 -14.73
N ILE A 261 4.58 -1.70 -14.28
CA ILE A 261 3.14 -1.67 -14.01
C ILE A 261 2.84 -0.61 -12.95
N ASP A 262 3.58 -0.64 -11.84
CA ASP A 262 3.44 0.30 -10.74
C ASP A 262 3.54 1.75 -11.25
N ARG A 263 4.60 2.03 -12.01
CA ARG A 263 4.91 3.34 -12.60
C ARG A 263 3.83 3.90 -13.52
N GLU A 264 3.04 3.03 -14.12
CA GLU A 264 2.04 3.39 -15.13
C GLU A 264 0.61 3.33 -14.58
N THR A 265 0.44 2.98 -13.30
CA THR A 265 -0.87 2.73 -12.71
C THR A 265 -1.18 3.73 -11.60
N CYS A 266 -2.43 4.18 -11.57
CA CYS A 266 -3.01 4.96 -10.47
C CYS A 266 -4.20 4.20 -9.87
N ILE A 267 -4.37 4.23 -8.55
CA ILE A 267 -5.59 3.79 -7.88
C ILE A 267 -6.41 5.01 -7.45
N ASP A 268 -7.60 5.23 -8.00
CA ASP A 268 -8.54 6.25 -7.52
C ASP A 268 -9.25 5.75 -6.26
N ILE A 269 -8.96 6.39 -5.12
CA ILE A 269 -9.52 6.04 -3.80
C ILE A 269 -10.77 6.83 -3.46
N THR A 270 -11.24 7.71 -4.34
CA THR A 270 -12.40 8.57 -4.11
C THR A 270 -13.75 7.84 -3.92
N PRO A 271 -14.09 6.80 -4.70
CA PRO A 271 -15.45 6.23 -4.67
C PRO A 271 -15.76 5.39 -3.44
N GLY A 272 -14.75 4.97 -2.67
CA GLY A 272 -14.88 3.94 -1.65
C GLY A 272 -14.98 4.45 -0.21
N PRO A 273 -15.49 3.60 0.71
CA PRO A 273 -15.38 3.82 2.15
C PRO A 273 -13.92 3.67 2.62
N LYS A 274 -13.64 3.96 3.90
CA LYS A 274 -12.27 3.92 4.45
C LYS A 274 -11.48 2.63 4.16
N PRO A 275 -12.06 1.40 4.25
CA PRO A 275 -11.35 0.18 3.89
C PRO A 275 -10.76 0.20 2.48
N TYR A 276 -11.42 0.88 1.55
CA TYR A 276 -11.00 1.04 0.16
C TYR A 276 -9.69 1.85 0.05
N SER A 277 -9.64 3.01 0.72
CA SER A 277 -8.44 3.85 0.76
C SER A 277 -7.29 3.18 1.52
N VAL A 278 -7.60 2.44 2.60
CA VAL A 278 -6.60 1.68 3.37
C VAL A 278 -5.99 0.56 2.53
N ALA A 279 -6.80 -0.18 1.77
CA ALA A 279 -6.31 -1.22 0.87
C ALA A 279 -5.38 -0.65 -0.20
N ALA A 280 -5.72 0.50 -0.80
CA ALA A 280 -4.86 1.17 -1.78
C ALA A 280 -3.54 1.66 -1.14
N ALA A 281 -3.61 2.28 0.05
CA ALA A 281 -2.43 2.73 0.76
C ALA A 281 -1.49 1.55 1.10
N ILE A 282 -2.02 0.44 1.61
CA ILE A 282 -1.22 -0.75 1.90
C ILE A 282 -0.62 -1.34 0.63
N LEU A 283 -1.39 -1.42 -0.46
CA LEU A 283 -0.90 -1.98 -1.71
C LEU A 283 0.21 -1.12 -2.33
N THR A 284 0.19 0.19 -2.12
CA THR A 284 1.16 1.14 -2.69
C THR A 284 2.44 1.27 -1.84
N LEU A 285 2.46 0.76 -0.60
CA LEU A 285 3.63 0.81 0.26
C LEU A 285 4.87 0.22 -0.41
N ASN A 286 5.92 1.04 -0.50
CA ASN A 286 7.22 0.68 -1.09
C ASN A 286 7.14 0.26 -2.58
N ARG A 287 6.10 0.71 -3.29
CA ARG A 287 5.94 0.54 -4.74
C ARG A 287 5.94 1.89 -5.41
N ASP A 288 6.38 1.94 -6.67
CA ASP A 288 6.28 3.15 -7.50
C ASP A 288 4.86 3.30 -8.07
N LEU A 289 3.85 3.01 -7.23
CA LEU A 289 2.43 2.96 -7.56
C LEU A 289 1.74 4.12 -6.85
N LYS A 290 0.94 4.89 -7.58
CA LYS A 290 0.26 6.08 -7.04
C LYS A 290 -1.18 5.76 -6.70
N PHE A 291 -1.74 6.50 -5.76
CA PHE A 291 -3.18 6.62 -5.65
C PHE A 291 -3.63 8.09 -5.72
N SER A 292 -4.83 8.30 -6.23
CA SER A 292 -5.42 9.62 -6.41
C SER A 292 -6.68 9.78 -5.58
N TYR A 293 -6.95 11.02 -5.16
CA TYR A 293 -8.17 11.42 -4.49
C TYR A 293 -8.68 12.70 -5.11
N VAL A 294 -9.97 12.76 -5.42
CA VAL A 294 -10.61 13.97 -5.89
C VAL A 294 -11.27 14.68 -4.72
N THR A 295 -10.82 15.89 -4.43
CA THR A 295 -11.37 16.71 -3.34
C THR A 295 -12.82 17.09 -3.61
N LYS A 296 -13.48 17.67 -2.60
CA LYS A 296 -14.85 18.17 -2.76
C LYS A 296 -14.92 19.35 -3.72
N GLU A 297 -13.82 20.06 -3.87
CA GLU A 297 -13.62 21.18 -4.78
C GLU A 297 -13.34 20.71 -6.22
N GLY A 298 -13.18 19.40 -6.42
CA GLY A 298 -12.93 18.80 -7.73
C GLY A 298 -11.46 18.82 -8.16
N GLU A 299 -10.54 19.09 -7.23
CA GLU A 299 -9.10 18.99 -7.46
C GLU A 299 -8.66 17.53 -7.37
N VAL A 300 -7.82 17.08 -8.30
CA VAL A 300 -7.27 15.72 -8.28
C VAL A 300 -5.88 15.75 -7.65
N LEU A 301 -5.78 15.17 -6.45
CA LEU A 301 -4.53 15.04 -5.70
C LEU A 301 -3.95 13.64 -5.90
N PHE A 302 -2.63 13.57 -6.10
CA PHE A 302 -1.88 12.31 -6.13
C PHE A 302 -1.10 12.13 -4.85
N TYR A 303 -0.92 10.88 -4.44
CA TYR A 303 -0.16 10.54 -3.24
C TYR A 303 0.88 9.47 -3.53
N ASP A 304 2.00 9.60 -2.83
CA ASP A 304 3.06 8.62 -2.74
C ASP A 304 3.15 8.11 -1.31
N THR A 305 3.26 6.79 -1.13
CA THR A 305 3.31 6.17 0.20
C THR A 305 4.61 5.41 0.36
N HIS A 306 5.42 5.87 1.30
CA HIS A 306 6.70 5.26 1.65
C HIS A 306 6.79 5.04 3.15
N VAL A 307 7.52 3.98 3.52
CA VAL A 307 7.94 3.79 4.91
C VAL A 307 9.15 4.68 5.15
N SER A 308 9.01 5.65 6.04
CA SER A 308 10.14 6.40 6.57
C SER A 308 10.58 5.80 7.89
N PHE A 309 11.89 5.62 8.05
CA PHE A 309 12.48 5.16 9.30
C PHE A 309 12.92 6.40 10.07
N SER A 310 12.24 6.67 11.19
CA SER A 310 12.67 7.73 12.10
C SER A 310 13.78 7.19 13.00
N GLY A 311 15.02 7.58 12.70
CA GLY A 311 16.20 7.18 13.46
C GLY A 311 17.38 6.76 12.59
N GLU A 312 17.92 7.70 11.80
CA GLU A 312 19.34 7.84 11.45
C GLU A 312 19.57 9.22 10.82
#